data_AF-A0A3E2NHX3-F1
#
_entry.id   AF-A0A3E2NHX3-F1
#
_cell.length_a   1.000
_cell.length_b   1.000
_cell.length_c   1.000
_cell.angle_alpha   90.00
_cell.angle_beta   90.00
_cell.angle_gamma   90.00
#
_symmetry.space_group_name_H-M   'P 1'
#
loop_
_entity.id
_entity.type
_entity.pdbx_description
1 polymer ?
#
loop_
_entity_poly.entity_id
_entity_poly.type
_entity_poly.pdbx_seq_one_letter_code
_entity_poly.pdbx_strand_id
1 'polypeptide(L)'
;MKQRKFHLHFTLFGTIVLALVLVLLFQTLKGKAEPIFDDNTATTYYAKTTLGTAPDLQAERYFNTENYDLSGFTFDVSQCDWNKAGTYRVPVIYDGKKTNCVVQVEVLASGEEITKTAADINENAVLTEKK
;
A
#
# COMPACT_ATOMS: atom_id res chain seq x y z
N MET A 1 19.99 -47.07 -40.74
CA MET A 1 20.10 -46.12 -39.61
C MET A 1 19.13 -46.55 -38.52
N LYS A 2 19.64 -46.94 -37.34
CA LYS A 2 18.88 -47.59 -36.27
C LYS A 2 18.37 -46.52 -35.29
N GLN A 3 17.05 -46.30 -35.26
CA GLN A 3 16.36 -45.41 -34.33
C GLN A 3 16.63 -45.87 -32.88
N ARG A 4 17.46 -45.12 -32.16
CA ARG A 4 17.79 -45.39 -30.76
C ARG A 4 16.71 -44.72 -29.90
N LYS A 5 15.66 -45.47 -29.57
CA LYS A 5 14.61 -45.03 -28.64
C LYS A 5 15.23 -44.86 -27.25
N PHE A 6 15.52 -43.62 -26.87
CA PHE A 6 15.91 -43.26 -25.51
C PHE A 6 14.67 -43.37 -24.62
N HIS A 7 14.46 -44.53 -23.99
CA HIS A 7 13.57 -44.63 -22.85
C HIS A 7 14.32 -44.09 -21.64
N LEU A 8 14.07 -42.82 -21.28
CA LEU A 8 14.44 -42.30 -19.97
C LEU A 8 13.62 -43.06 -18.93
N HIS A 9 14.24 -43.99 -18.21
CA HIS A 9 13.65 -44.56 -17.00
C HIS A 9 13.69 -43.48 -15.92
N PHE A 10 12.68 -42.61 -15.91
CA PHE A 10 12.40 -41.72 -14.79
C PHE A 10 12.05 -42.59 -13.58
N THR A 11 13.06 -42.95 -12.80
CA THR A 11 12.86 -43.54 -11.49
C THR A 11 12.08 -42.54 -10.65
N LEU A 12 11.08 -43.04 -9.91
CA LEU A 12 10.14 -42.24 -9.10
C LEU A 12 10.83 -41.18 -8.21
N PHE A 13 12.07 -41.44 -7.81
CA PHE A 13 12.93 -40.52 -7.05
C PHE A 13 13.35 -39.27 -7.84
N GLY A 14 13.71 -39.42 -9.12
CA GLY A 14 14.13 -38.28 -9.95
C GLY A 14 12.99 -37.30 -10.19
N THR A 15 11.76 -37.79 -10.35
CA THR A 15 10.57 -36.94 -10.50
C THR A 15 10.23 -36.20 -9.21
N ILE A 16 10.40 -36.84 -8.04
CA ILE A 16 10.15 -36.20 -6.74
C ILE A 16 11.18 -35.10 -6.49
N VAL A 17 12.46 -35.35 -6.75
CA VAL A 17 13.52 -34.33 -6.60
C VAL A 17 13.27 -33.17 -7.55
N LEU A 18 12.92 -33.43 -8.81
CA LEU A 18 12.61 -32.38 -9.78
C LEU A 18 11.37 -31.57 -9.35
N ALA A 19 10.32 -32.22 -8.84
CA ALA A 19 9.13 -31.54 -8.33
C ALA A 19 9.46 -30.66 -7.12
N LEU A 20 10.30 -31.13 -6.18
CA LEU A 20 10.76 -30.34 -5.04
C LEU A 20 11.57 -29.12 -5.48
N VAL A 21 12.47 -29.27 -6.45
CA VAL A 21 13.22 -28.14 -7.03
C VAL A 21 12.27 -27.15 -7.70
N LEU A 22 11.27 -27.63 -8.44
CA LEU A 22 10.27 -26.77 -9.07
C LEU A 22 9.46 -25.99 -8.02
N VAL A 23 9.02 -26.64 -6.94
CA VAL A 23 8.30 -26.01 -5.83
C VAL A 23 9.16 -24.93 -5.16
N LEU A 24 10.44 -25.21 -4.90
CA LEU A 24 11.37 -24.23 -4.33
C LEU A 24 11.56 -23.02 -5.25
N LEU A 25 11.68 -23.24 -6.56
CA LEU A 25 11.74 -22.16 -7.55
C LEU A 25 10.44 -21.35 -7.59
N PHE A 26 9.28 -22.00 -7.53
CA PHE A 26 7.99 -21.33 -7.46
C PHE A 26 7.82 -20.47 -6.19
N GLN A 27 8.42 -20.88 -5.06
CA GLN A 27 8.41 -20.06 -3.85
C GLN A 27 9.29 -18.80 -3.98
N THR A 28 10.41 -18.87 -4.72
CA THR A 28 11.27 -17.68 -4.97
C THR A 28 10.65 -16.67 -5.95
N LEU A 29 9.65 -17.07 -6.72
CA LEU A 29 8.96 -16.20 -7.69
C LEU A 29 7.74 -15.47 -7.09
N LYS A 30 7.37 -15.75 -5.84
CA LYS A 30 6.36 -14.93 -5.14
C LYS A 30 6.98 -13.57 -4.85
N GLY A 31 6.76 -12.62 -5.75
CA GLY A 31 7.17 -11.23 -5.59
C GLY A 31 6.72 -10.71 -4.22
N LYS A 32 7.58 -9.93 -3.57
CA LYS A 32 7.23 -9.23 -2.33
C LYS A 32 6.02 -8.34 -2.63
N ALA A 33 4.91 -8.56 -1.93
CA ALA A 33 3.76 -7.68 -2.04
C ALA A 33 4.18 -6.30 -1.53
N GLU A 34 3.92 -5.26 -2.32
CA GLU A 34 4.12 -3.88 -1.86
C GLU A 34 3.10 -3.59 -0.75
N PRO A 35 3.52 -3.12 0.44
CA PRO A 35 2.63 -2.94 1.59
C PRO A 35 1.40 -2.06 1.29
N ILE A 36 1.53 -1.08 0.39
CA ILE A 36 0.43 -0.18 -0.02
C ILE A 36 -0.63 -0.84 -0.92
N PHE A 37 -0.35 -2.04 -1.43
CA PHE A 37 -1.26 -2.83 -2.28
C PHE A 37 -1.64 -4.17 -1.64
N ASP A 38 -1.18 -4.44 -0.41
CA ASP A 38 -1.55 -5.65 0.31
C ASP A 38 -2.93 -5.48 0.96
N ASP A 39 -3.94 -6.15 0.39
CA ASP A 39 -5.32 -6.15 0.90
C ASP A 39 -5.44 -6.67 2.35
N ASN A 40 -4.43 -7.36 2.88
CA ASN A 40 -4.40 -7.83 4.26
C ASN A 40 -3.97 -6.74 5.25
N THR A 41 -3.44 -5.62 4.75
CA THR A 41 -3.02 -4.46 5.54
C THR A 41 -3.87 -3.25 5.15
N ALA A 42 -4.18 -2.40 6.12
CA ALA A 42 -4.90 -1.16 5.87
C ALA A 42 -4.22 -0.06 6.66
N THR A 43 -3.78 0.98 5.97
CA THR A 43 -3.05 2.09 6.59
C THR A 43 -3.91 3.33 6.56
N THR A 44 -4.18 3.88 7.74
CA THR A 44 -4.91 5.14 7.88
C THR A 44 -3.99 6.21 8.42
N TYR A 45 -3.76 7.23 7.62
CA TYR A 45 -3.09 8.46 8.03
C TYR A 45 -4.11 9.49 8.48
N TYR A 46 -3.68 10.47 9.25
CA TYR A 46 -4.54 11.49 9.83
C TYR A 46 -4.07 12.89 9.45
N ALA A 47 -5.03 13.75 9.17
CA ALA A 47 -4.83 15.17 8.90
C ALA A 47 -5.93 15.99 9.55
N LYS A 48 -5.65 17.27 9.82
CA LYS A 48 -6.65 18.23 10.32
C LYS A 48 -6.65 19.45 9.41
N THR A 49 -7.83 20.02 9.20
CA THR A 49 -8.00 21.29 8.48
C THR A 49 -9.15 22.10 9.08
N THR A 50 -9.24 23.36 8.73
CA THR A 50 -10.33 24.25 9.13
C THR A 50 -11.43 24.29 8.07
N LEU A 51 -12.65 24.60 8.51
CA LEU A 51 -13.80 24.74 7.64
C LEU A 51 -13.56 25.75 6.50
N GLY A 52 -13.92 25.36 5.29
CA GLY A 52 -13.74 26.14 4.06
C GLY A 52 -12.34 26.09 3.47
N THR A 53 -11.39 25.39 4.12
CA THR A 53 -10.01 25.26 3.65
C THR A 53 -9.70 23.81 3.29
N ALA A 54 -9.37 23.58 2.01
CA ALA A 54 -8.91 22.27 1.58
C ALA A 54 -7.55 21.94 2.24
N PRO A 55 -7.36 20.74 2.78
CA PRO A 55 -6.09 20.33 3.37
C PRO A 55 -5.02 20.21 2.28
N ASP A 56 -3.80 20.65 2.59
CA ASP A 56 -2.65 20.41 1.74
C ASP A 56 -2.08 19.00 1.99
N LEU A 57 -2.58 18.04 1.21
CA LEU A 57 -2.20 16.63 1.26
C LEU A 57 -0.98 16.39 0.37
N GLN A 58 0.20 16.40 0.98
CA GLN A 58 1.48 16.12 0.32
C GLN A 58 1.97 14.73 0.70
N ALA A 59 2.44 13.95 -0.27
CA ALA A 59 2.86 12.57 -0.07
C ALA A 59 4.06 12.45 0.89
N GLU A 60 4.95 13.43 0.86
CA GLU A 60 6.13 13.61 1.73
C GLU A 60 5.77 13.59 3.22
N ARG A 61 4.51 13.91 3.56
CA ARG A 61 4.04 13.95 4.96
C ARG A 61 3.61 12.58 5.48
N TYR A 62 3.41 11.61 4.59
CA TYR A 62 2.82 10.30 4.91
C TYR A 62 3.70 9.13 4.46
N PHE A 63 4.49 9.33 3.41
CA PHE A 63 5.30 8.30 2.75
C PHE A 63 6.76 8.75 2.65
N ASN A 64 7.67 7.78 2.63
CA ASN A 64 9.10 8.03 2.50
C ASN A 64 9.59 7.79 1.07
N THR A 65 10.65 8.50 0.68
CA THR A 65 11.31 8.36 -0.63
C THR A 65 12.18 7.12 -0.75
N GLU A 66 12.42 6.41 0.36
CA GLU A 66 13.26 5.21 0.36
C GLU A 66 12.56 4.03 -0.33
N ASN A 67 11.23 3.97 -0.22
CA ASN A 67 10.43 2.86 -0.74
C ASN A 67 9.57 3.24 -1.94
N TYR A 68 9.26 4.53 -2.13
CA TYR A 68 8.29 4.99 -3.13
C TYR A 68 8.76 6.27 -3.83
N ASP A 69 8.34 6.44 -5.09
CA ASP A 69 8.43 7.71 -5.79
C ASP A 69 7.25 8.59 -5.37
N LEU A 70 7.52 9.63 -4.59
CA LEU A 70 6.47 10.47 -4.02
C LEU A 70 5.61 11.18 -5.08
N SER A 71 6.15 11.37 -6.29
CA SER A 71 5.41 11.99 -7.41
C SER A 71 4.30 11.09 -7.98
N GLY A 72 4.34 9.78 -7.71
CA GLY A 72 3.32 8.83 -8.12
C GLY A 72 2.04 8.87 -7.28
N PHE A 73 2.06 9.54 -6.12
CA PHE A 73 0.90 9.61 -5.23
C PHE A 73 -0.10 10.68 -5.64
N THR A 74 -1.38 10.32 -5.56
CA THR A 74 -2.52 11.21 -5.78
C THR A 74 -3.57 10.97 -4.70
N PHE A 75 -4.22 12.03 -4.25
CA PHE A 75 -5.25 11.98 -3.21
C PHE A 75 -6.62 12.29 -3.82
N ASP A 76 -7.56 11.34 -3.73
CA ASP A 76 -8.91 11.53 -4.27
C ASP A 76 -9.80 12.30 -3.29
N VAL A 77 -9.81 13.61 -3.45
CA VAL A 77 -10.62 14.54 -2.65
C VAL A 77 -12.03 14.78 -3.21
N SER A 78 -12.42 14.10 -4.30
CA SER A 78 -13.67 14.37 -5.02
C SER A 78 -14.94 14.18 -4.19
N GLN A 79 -14.87 13.33 -3.16
CA GLN A 79 -15.98 13.02 -2.26
C GLN A 79 -16.00 13.89 -0.98
N CYS A 80 -15.09 14.86 -0.86
CA CYS A 80 -14.92 15.64 0.36
C CYS A 80 -15.58 17.01 0.25
N ASP A 81 -16.35 17.40 1.27
CA ASP A 81 -16.93 18.74 1.39
C ASP A 81 -16.25 19.51 2.52
N TRP A 82 -15.26 20.33 2.16
CA TRP A 82 -14.49 21.11 3.12
C TRP A 82 -15.30 22.22 3.81
N ASN A 83 -16.49 22.55 3.31
CA ASN A 83 -17.37 23.55 3.93
C ASN A 83 -18.20 22.98 5.09
N LYS A 84 -18.11 21.67 5.34
CA LYS A 84 -18.85 21.00 6.39
C LYS A 84 -17.88 20.33 7.36
N ALA A 85 -17.99 20.72 8.63
CA ALA A 85 -17.22 20.09 9.70
C ALA A 85 -17.55 18.58 9.78
N GLY A 86 -16.54 17.78 10.08
CA GLY A 86 -16.65 16.33 10.14
C GLY A 86 -15.39 15.62 9.67
N THR A 87 -15.49 14.29 9.57
CA THR A 87 -14.37 13.43 9.20
C THR A 87 -14.56 12.90 7.79
N TYR A 88 -13.58 13.13 6.93
CA TYR A 88 -13.55 12.68 5.54
C TYR A 88 -12.47 11.63 5.35
N ARG A 89 -12.73 10.66 4.47
CA ARG A 89 -11.78 9.62 4.08
C ARG A 89 -11.35 9.89 2.65
N VAL A 90 -10.08 10.23 2.49
CA VAL A 90 -9.44 10.53 1.21
C VAL A 90 -8.68 9.29 0.76
N PRO A 91 -9.13 8.57 -0.28
CA PRO A 91 -8.39 7.44 -0.83
C PRO A 91 -7.06 7.89 -1.42
N VAL A 92 -6.02 7.07 -1.23
CA VAL A 92 -4.71 7.29 -1.83
C VAL A 92 -4.57 6.41 -3.08
N ILE A 93 -4.10 7.03 -4.17
CA ILE A 93 -3.81 6.39 -5.45
C ILE A 93 -2.31 6.49 -5.66
N TYR A 94 -1.68 5.42 -6.13
CA TYR A 94 -0.26 5.38 -6.46
C TYR A 94 -0.09 4.83 -7.87
N ASP A 95 0.59 5.57 -8.76
CA ASP A 95 0.77 5.22 -10.18
C ASP A 95 -0.55 4.85 -10.88
N GLY A 96 -1.62 5.58 -10.58
CA GLY A 96 -2.96 5.36 -11.13
C GLY A 96 -3.69 4.13 -10.60
N LYS A 97 -3.11 3.40 -9.63
CA LYS A 97 -3.73 2.24 -8.97
C LYS A 97 -4.24 2.64 -7.58
N LYS A 98 -5.42 2.12 -7.24
CA LYS A 98 -5.98 2.28 -5.90
C LYS A 98 -5.11 1.53 -4.89
N THR A 99 -4.70 2.22 -3.83
CA THR A 99 -3.96 1.62 -2.70
C THR A 99 -4.93 1.19 -1.60
N ASN A 100 -4.41 0.47 -0.61
CA ASN A 100 -5.08 0.19 0.66
C ASN A 100 -4.99 1.36 1.66
N CYS A 101 -4.30 2.45 1.30
CA CYS A 101 -4.05 3.59 2.16
C CYS A 101 -5.19 4.62 2.08
N VAL A 102 -5.51 5.22 3.22
CA VAL A 102 -6.53 6.28 3.34
C VAL A 102 -5.99 7.39 4.23
N VAL A 103 -6.20 8.65 3.83
CA VAL A 103 -6.00 9.79 4.73
C VAL A 103 -7.35 10.19 5.32
N GLN A 104 -7.47 10.08 6.62
CA GLN A 104 -8.59 10.57 7.40
C GLN A 104 -8.38 12.05 7.73
N VAL A 105 -9.16 12.93 7.11
CA VAL A 105 -9.12 14.38 7.34
C VAL A 105 -10.23 14.77 8.29
N GLU A 106 -9.88 15.36 9.42
CA GLU A 106 -10.83 15.99 10.34
C GLU A 106 -10.95 17.49 10.00
N VAL A 107 -12.16 17.93 9.62
CA VAL A 107 -12.49 19.33 9.36
C VAL A 107 -13.09 19.92 10.63
N LEU A 108 -12.34 20.80 11.26
CA LEU A 108 -12.73 21.46 12.51
C LEU A 108 -13.64 22.65 12.21
N ALA A 109 -14.59 22.92 13.12
CA ALA A 109 -15.42 24.12 13.05
C ALA A 109 -14.58 25.37 13.31
N SER A 110 -14.98 26.50 12.70
CA SER A 110 -14.31 27.79 12.89
C SER A 110 -14.26 28.16 14.38
N GLY A 111 -13.06 28.12 14.97
CA GLY A 111 -12.81 28.40 16.39
C GLY A 111 -11.91 27.38 17.09
N GLU A 112 -11.65 26.22 16.47
CA GLU A 112 -10.71 25.23 16.98
C GLU A 112 -9.32 25.40 16.35
N GLU A 113 -8.29 25.55 17.19
CA GLU A 113 -6.91 25.77 16.74
C GLU A 113 -6.22 24.43 16.41
N ILE A 114 -5.59 24.35 15.24
CA ILE A 114 -4.79 23.18 14.85
C ILE A 114 -3.43 23.29 15.56
N THR A 115 -3.30 22.63 16.71
CA THR A 115 -2.09 22.71 17.56
C THR A 115 -1.03 21.65 17.26
N LYS A 116 -1.30 20.68 16.37
CA LYS A 116 -0.41 19.55 16.07
C LYS A 116 -0.11 19.44 14.57
N THR A 117 1.15 19.14 14.23
CA THR A 117 1.60 18.98 12.84
C THR A 117 1.33 17.56 12.35
N ALA A 118 1.14 17.33 11.04
CA ALA A 118 0.86 16.00 10.47
C ALA A 118 1.84 14.90 10.91
N ALA A 119 3.12 15.22 11.16
CA ALA A 119 4.10 14.28 11.70
C ALA A 119 3.73 13.81 13.12
N ASP A 120 3.32 14.73 14.00
CA ASP A 120 2.92 14.44 15.38
C ASP A 120 1.62 13.62 15.47
N ILE A 121 0.78 13.70 14.43
CA ILE A 121 -0.50 12.99 14.38
C ILE A 121 -0.30 11.55 13.89
N ASN A 122 0.74 11.29 13.10
CA ASN A 122 0.96 10.02 12.39
C ASN A 122 2.12 9.17 12.94
N GLU A 123 2.70 9.52 14.10
CA GLU A 123 3.78 8.74 14.73
C GLU A 123 3.42 7.24 14.91
N ASN A 124 2.13 6.93 15.07
CA ASN A 124 1.62 5.56 15.23
C ASN A 124 0.88 5.02 13.98
N ALA A 125 0.93 5.70 12.83
CA ALA A 125 0.37 5.19 11.58
C ALA A 125 1.28 4.07 11.03
N VAL A 126 1.30 2.93 11.71
CA VAL A 126 2.14 1.78 11.37
C VAL A 126 1.48 0.98 10.25
N LEU A 127 2.22 0.75 9.15
CA LEU A 127 1.97 -0.33 8.20
C LEU A 127 2.08 -1.65 8.97
N THR A 128 0.99 -2.06 9.60
CA THR A 128 1.00 -3.27 10.43
C THR A 128 0.84 -4.44 9.47
N GLU A 129 1.97 -5.03 9.05
CA GLU A 129 1.94 -6.34 8.39
C GLU A 129 1.28 -7.33 9.35
N LYS A 130 0.10 -7.86 8.97
CA LYS A 130 -0.47 -9.00 9.68
C LYS A 130 0.43 -10.20 9.42
N LYS A 131 1.27 -10.50 10.39
CA LYS A 131 2.13 -11.68 10.42
C LYS A 131 1.32 -12.97 10.47
#